data_AF-A0A7W1WY05-F1
#
_entry.id   AF-A0A7W1WY05-F1
#
_cell.length_a   1.000
_cell.length_b   1.000
_cell.length_c   1.000
_cell.angle_alpha   90.00
_cell.angle_beta   90.00
_cell.angle_gamma   90.00
#
_symmetry.space_group_name_H-M   'P 1'
#
loop_
_entity.id
_entity.type
_entity.pdbx_description
1 polymer ?
#
loop_
_entity_poly.entity_id
_entity_poly.type
_entity_poly.pdbx_seq_one_letter_code
_entity_poly.pdbx_strand_id
1 'polypeptide(L)'
;MSQQLADLMDRLRQEYVRQMDNNGHVEPYLTAHRVCQQMLALKPVELAQLIASDPKLLSARAGELIEDPEEMDNPSVGVIVTSNVSAAALEGLLMVAVNRQWLEVDSEDRIMVDAWELDNVPAVTSIDYSDVGGPDLQSPGGGQLSALFNAAEKVYLTQLSEAVHDAYQLALQVSSDYVIFAPDDLAPLIVENPLLLGLREDGLVDEELFESDPPAGLIISAHLTEMLLQQLLELAHEQGALALDSSGQPIFSDAEDDTPTVH
;
A
#
# COMPACT_ATOMS: atom_id res chain seq x y z
N MET A 1 1.98 -16.96 -6.49
CA MET A 1 2.77 -16.44 -7.62
C MET A 1 1.87 -16.46 -8.84
N SER A 2 1.37 -15.29 -9.19
CA SER A 2 0.60 -15.08 -10.41
C SER A 2 1.47 -15.31 -11.65
N GLN A 3 0.83 -15.69 -12.77
CA GLN A 3 1.51 -15.89 -14.05
C GLN A 3 2.23 -14.61 -14.50
N GLN A 4 1.64 -13.44 -14.26
CA GLN A 4 2.24 -12.15 -14.64
C GLN A 4 3.53 -11.84 -13.88
N LEU A 5 3.56 -12.07 -12.57
CA LEU A 5 4.76 -11.88 -11.76
C LEU A 5 5.84 -12.90 -12.18
N ALA A 6 5.46 -14.15 -12.39
CA ALA A 6 6.38 -15.18 -12.88
C ALA A 6 6.98 -14.81 -14.24
N ASP A 7 6.17 -14.34 -15.20
CA ASP A 7 6.61 -13.90 -16.51
C ASP A 7 7.50 -12.64 -16.44
N LEU A 8 7.23 -11.72 -15.51
CA LEU A 8 8.09 -10.56 -15.24
C LEU A 8 9.45 -11.00 -14.70
N MET A 9 9.47 -11.87 -13.69
CA MET A 9 10.70 -12.42 -13.10
C MET A 9 11.51 -13.25 -14.11
N ASP A 10 10.84 -14.02 -14.98
CA ASP A 10 11.50 -14.77 -16.03
C ASP A 10 12.16 -13.85 -17.08
N ARG A 11 11.46 -12.78 -17.50
CA ARG A 11 12.04 -11.76 -18.41
C ARG A 11 13.22 -11.04 -17.77
N LEU A 12 13.09 -10.68 -16.50
CA LEU A 12 14.15 -10.03 -15.72
C LEU A 12 15.40 -10.93 -15.62
N ARG A 13 15.21 -12.23 -15.37
CA ARG A 13 16.30 -13.23 -15.37
C ARG A 13 16.98 -13.36 -16.73
N GLN A 14 16.19 -13.42 -17.81
CA GLN A 14 16.72 -13.51 -19.17
C GLN A 14 17.54 -12.28 -19.54
N GLU A 15 17.05 -11.09 -19.18
CA GLU A 15 17.74 -9.83 -19.42
C GLU A 15 19.04 -9.73 -18.62
N TYR A 16 19.02 -10.12 -17.35
CA TYR A 16 20.22 -10.19 -16.51
C TYR A 16 21.30 -11.09 -17.13
N VAL A 17 20.94 -12.32 -17.49
CA VAL A 17 21.87 -13.26 -18.13
C VAL A 17 22.42 -12.69 -19.44
N ARG A 18 21.56 -12.07 -20.26
CA ARG A 18 21.96 -11.46 -21.51
C ARG A 18 22.97 -10.32 -21.29
N GLN A 19 22.77 -9.47 -20.29
CA GLN A 19 23.71 -8.38 -19.99
C GLN A 19 25.04 -8.93 -19.44
N MET A 20 24.99 -9.93 -18.58
CA MET A 20 26.18 -10.62 -18.07
C MET A 20 26.99 -11.32 -19.16
N ASP A 21 26.34 -11.97 -20.12
CA ASP A 21 27.05 -12.59 -21.25
C ASP A 21 27.72 -11.53 -22.15
N ASN A 22 27.13 -10.34 -22.27
CA ASN A 22 27.68 -9.25 -23.09
C ASN A 22 28.83 -8.49 -22.40
N ASN A 23 28.84 -8.41 -21.07
CA ASN A 23 29.86 -7.69 -20.30
C ASN A 23 31.07 -8.58 -19.91
N GLY A 24 31.08 -9.85 -20.33
CA GLY A 24 32.14 -10.79 -20.01
C GLY A 24 32.08 -11.34 -18.59
N HIS A 25 30.88 -11.38 -18.00
CA HIS A 25 30.61 -11.87 -16.63
C HIS A 25 31.25 -11.02 -15.53
N VAL A 26 31.39 -9.72 -15.80
CA VAL A 26 31.96 -8.74 -14.87
C VAL A 26 30.82 -8.02 -14.17
N GLU A 27 31.04 -7.61 -12.92
CA GLU A 27 30.09 -6.83 -12.11
C GLU A 27 28.67 -7.45 -11.97
N PRO A 28 28.55 -8.67 -11.41
CA PRO A 28 27.26 -9.37 -11.34
C PRO A 28 26.22 -8.66 -10.48
N TYR A 29 26.64 -8.01 -9.39
CA TYR A 29 25.74 -7.32 -8.47
C TYR A 29 25.26 -6.00 -9.07
N LEU A 30 26.17 -5.19 -9.60
CA LEU A 30 25.82 -3.91 -10.20
C LEU A 30 24.94 -4.09 -11.44
N THR A 31 25.19 -5.14 -12.23
CA THR A 31 24.34 -5.51 -13.36
C THR A 31 22.95 -5.95 -12.90
N ALA A 32 22.84 -6.74 -11.83
CA ALA A 32 21.56 -7.16 -11.28
C ALA A 32 20.73 -5.96 -10.80
N HIS A 33 21.35 -5.06 -10.04
CA HIS A 33 20.72 -3.84 -9.56
C HIS A 33 20.19 -2.97 -10.70
N ARG A 34 21.01 -2.73 -11.73
CA ARG A 34 20.61 -1.95 -12.92
C ARG A 34 19.43 -2.58 -13.64
N VAL A 35 19.42 -3.91 -13.80
CA VAL A 35 18.33 -4.63 -14.47
C VAL A 35 17.05 -4.54 -13.65
N CYS A 36 17.12 -4.70 -12.32
CA CYS A 36 15.97 -4.51 -11.43
C CYS A 36 15.41 -3.10 -11.57
N GLN A 37 16.23 -2.05 -11.44
CA GLN A 37 15.76 -0.67 -11.59
C GLN A 37 15.10 -0.40 -12.96
N GLN A 38 15.67 -0.91 -14.05
CA GLN A 38 15.16 -0.68 -15.39
C GLN A 38 13.82 -1.38 -15.66
N MET A 39 13.62 -2.57 -15.08
CA MET A 39 12.47 -3.42 -15.38
C MET A 39 11.36 -3.39 -14.32
N LEU A 40 11.69 -2.99 -13.09
CA LEU A 40 10.77 -2.97 -11.94
C LEU A 40 10.35 -1.55 -11.52
N ALA A 41 10.78 -0.52 -12.23
CA ALA A 41 10.19 0.81 -12.19
C ALA A 41 8.80 0.80 -12.86
N LEU A 42 7.85 0.09 -12.23
CA LEU A 42 6.49 -0.11 -12.72
C LEU A 42 5.67 1.16 -12.51
N LYS A 43 5.01 1.62 -13.57
CA LYS A 43 4.10 2.76 -13.44
C LYS A 43 2.90 2.38 -12.56
N PRO A 44 2.20 3.35 -11.95
CA PRO A 44 1.11 3.07 -11.02
C PRO A 44 0.02 2.14 -11.59
N VAL A 45 -0.36 2.33 -12.86
CA VAL A 45 -1.34 1.45 -13.54
C VAL A 45 -0.81 0.02 -13.73
N GLU A 46 0.48 -0.12 -14.04
CA GLU A 46 1.13 -1.43 -14.23
C GLU A 46 1.25 -2.17 -12.89
N LEU A 47 1.63 -1.44 -11.83
CA LEU A 47 1.68 -1.97 -10.47
C LEU A 47 0.29 -2.40 -9.97
N ALA A 48 -0.74 -1.58 -10.22
CA ALA A 48 -2.11 -1.93 -9.88
C ALA A 48 -2.57 -3.24 -10.54
N GLN A 49 -2.25 -3.44 -11.82
CA GLN A 49 -2.54 -4.69 -12.53
C GLN A 49 -1.75 -5.89 -11.98
N LEU A 50 -0.50 -5.67 -11.58
CA LEU A 50 0.33 -6.70 -10.95
C LEU A 50 -0.27 -7.12 -9.60
N ILE A 51 -0.68 -6.16 -8.76
CA ILE A 51 -1.35 -6.40 -7.48
C ILE A 51 -2.67 -7.13 -7.70
N ALA A 52 -3.46 -6.76 -8.70
CA ALA A 52 -4.69 -7.48 -9.02
C ALA A 52 -4.46 -8.94 -9.42
N SER A 53 -3.30 -9.24 -10.01
CA SER A 53 -2.93 -10.60 -10.36
C SER A 53 -2.35 -11.39 -9.18
N ASP A 54 -1.66 -10.73 -8.24
CA ASP A 54 -1.15 -11.33 -6.99
C ASP A 54 -1.42 -10.42 -5.79
N PRO A 55 -2.63 -10.45 -5.19
CA PRO A 55 -3.02 -9.53 -4.13
C PRO A 55 -2.12 -9.63 -2.88
N LYS A 56 -1.44 -10.76 -2.68
CA LYS A 56 -0.50 -10.96 -1.57
C LYS A 56 0.65 -9.95 -1.57
N LEU A 57 0.91 -9.27 -2.69
CA LEU A 57 1.87 -8.17 -2.73
C LEU A 57 1.52 -7.05 -1.74
N LEU A 58 0.25 -6.89 -1.34
CA LEU A 58 -0.17 -5.92 -0.32
C LEU A 58 0.23 -6.31 1.11
N SER A 59 0.76 -7.52 1.34
CA SER A 59 1.36 -7.87 2.63
C SER A 59 2.82 -7.41 2.75
N ALA A 60 3.36 -6.75 1.71
CA ALA A 60 4.69 -6.15 1.72
C ALA A 60 4.81 -5.11 2.84
N ARG A 61 6.02 -4.99 3.39
CA ARG A 61 6.37 -4.07 4.49
C ARG A 61 7.59 -3.24 4.10
N ALA A 62 7.71 -2.03 4.63
CA ALA A 62 8.82 -1.16 4.25
C ALA A 62 10.15 -1.74 4.72
N GLY A 63 10.23 -2.13 5.99
CA GLY A 63 11.45 -2.61 6.64
C GLY A 63 12.67 -1.73 6.32
N GLU A 64 13.80 -2.36 6.04
CA GLU A 64 15.03 -1.67 5.58
C GLU A 64 15.20 -1.73 4.04
N LEU A 65 14.11 -1.99 3.30
CA LEU A 65 14.18 -2.23 1.85
C LEU A 65 14.03 -0.96 1.01
N ILE A 66 13.67 0.17 1.63
CA ILE A 66 13.50 1.45 0.92
C ILE A 66 14.84 2.15 0.82
N GLU A 67 15.38 2.24 -0.39
CA GLU A 67 16.68 2.85 -0.67
C GLU A 67 16.60 4.31 -1.12
N ASP A 68 15.41 4.78 -1.51
CA ASP A 68 15.20 6.15 -1.98
C ASP A 68 15.11 7.12 -0.79
N PRO A 69 16.03 8.11 -0.67
CA PRO A 69 16.06 9.03 0.45
C PRO A 69 14.78 9.86 0.63
N GLU A 70 14.01 10.12 -0.43
CA GLU A 70 12.75 10.87 -0.32
C GLU A 70 11.60 10.02 0.25
N GLU A 71 11.73 8.69 0.20
CA GLU A 71 10.69 7.73 0.61
C GLU A 71 11.07 6.96 1.89
N MET A 72 12.32 7.03 2.36
CA MET A 72 12.79 6.26 3.52
C MET A 72 11.97 6.48 4.81
N ASP A 73 11.62 7.73 5.10
CA ASP A 73 11.01 8.08 6.40
C ASP A 73 9.50 7.80 6.45
N ASN A 74 8.80 7.92 5.32
CA ASN A 74 7.34 7.73 5.24
C ASN A 74 6.97 7.23 3.84
N PRO A 75 7.26 5.97 3.48
CA PRO A 75 7.12 5.49 2.11
C PRO A 75 5.67 5.40 1.68
N SER A 76 5.40 5.67 0.39
CA SER A 76 4.10 5.38 -0.20
C SER A 76 3.87 3.88 -0.38
N VAL A 77 2.61 3.45 -0.36
CA VAL A 77 2.20 2.05 -0.58
C VAL A 77 2.82 1.46 -1.84
N GLY A 78 2.84 2.21 -2.94
CA GLY A 78 3.43 1.77 -4.20
C GLY A 78 4.93 1.49 -4.07
N VAL A 79 5.65 2.38 -3.38
CA VAL A 79 7.08 2.22 -3.10
C VAL A 79 7.34 0.98 -2.26
N ILE A 80 6.59 0.78 -1.16
CA ILE A 80 6.70 -0.42 -0.32
C ILE A 80 6.59 -1.70 -1.16
N VAL A 81 5.56 -1.79 -2.00
CA VAL A 81 5.33 -2.98 -2.82
C VAL A 81 6.46 -3.16 -3.84
N THR A 82 6.86 -2.11 -4.56
CA THR A 82 7.92 -2.24 -5.57
C THR A 82 9.29 -2.53 -5.00
N SER A 83 9.62 -2.00 -3.83
CA SER A 83 10.89 -2.29 -3.15
C SER A 83 10.95 -3.74 -2.70
N ASN A 84 9.85 -4.30 -2.19
CA ASN A 84 9.77 -5.73 -1.86
C ASN A 84 9.93 -6.63 -3.09
N VAL A 85 9.26 -6.29 -4.20
CA VAL A 85 9.41 -7.02 -5.47
C VAL A 85 10.85 -6.92 -5.98
N SER A 86 11.47 -5.74 -5.87
CA SER A 86 12.84 -5.51 -6.32
C SER A 86 13.88 -6.23 -5.47
N ALA A 87 13.73 -6.24 -4.15
CA ALA A 87 14.59 -6.97 -3.24
C ALA A 87 14.55 -8.48 -3.52
N ALA A 88 13.34 -9.04 -3.65
CA ALA A 88 13.16 -10.46 -3.98
C ALA A 88 13.73 -10.82 -5.38
N ALA A 89 13.57 -9.92 -6.36
CA ALA A 89 14.14 -10.10 -7.69
C ALA A 89 15.67 -10.04 -7.67
N LEU A 90 16.24 -9.08 -6.93
CA LEU A 90 17.68 -8.93 -6.78
C LEU A 90 18.30 -10.17 -6.14
N GLU A 91 17.75 -10.64 -5.02
CA GLU A 91 18.18 -11.89 -4.37
C GLU A 91 18.13 -13.07 -5.35
N GLY A 92 17.02 -13.21 -6.10
CA GLY A 92 16.88 -14.24 -7.13
C GLY A 92 17.94 -14.14 -8.23
N LEU A 93 18.31 -12.93 -8.66
CA LEU A 93 19.38 -12.72 -9.64
C LEU A 93 20.77 -13.06 -9.10
N LEU A 94 21.07 -12.70 -7.85
CA LEU A 94 22.34 -13.04 -7.21
C LEU A 94 22.48 -14.56 -7.06
N MET A 95 21.40 -15.28 -6.76
CA MET A 95 21.41 -16.74 -6.78
C MET A 95 21.68 -17.31 -8.17
N VAL A 96 21.20 -16.67 -9.24
CA VAL A 96 21.56 -17.06 -10.62
C VAL A 96 23.05 -16.84 -10.88
N ALA A 97 23.62 -15.73 -10.41
CA ALA A 97 25.04 -15.44 -10.53
C ALA A 97 25.91 -16.48 -9.81
N VAL A 98 25.55 -16.85 -8.58
CA VAL A 98 26.21 -17.94 -7.82
C VAL A 98 26.13 -19.27 -8.56
N ASN A 99 24.94 -19.65 -9.03
CA ASN A 99 24.74 -20.90 -9.77
C ASN A 99 25.53 -20.97 -11.09
N ARG A 100 25.85 -19.81 -11.67
CA ARG A 100 26.66 -19.67 -12.89
C ARG A 100 28.14 -19.39 -12.62
N GLN A 101 28.56 -19.40 -11.35
CA GLN A 101 29.94 -19.15 -10.91
C GLN A 101 30.44 -17.74 -11.25
N TRP A 102 29.54 -16.76 -11.32
CA TRP A 102 29.88 -15.34 -11.47
C TRP A 102 30.14 -14.66 -10.12
N LEU A 103 29.49 -15.17 -9.06
CA LEU A 103 29.75 -14.77 -7.67
C LEU A 103 30.13 -16.00 -6.86
N GLU A 104 30.95 -15.77 -5.83
CA GLU A 104 31.33 -16.78 -4.85
C GLU A 104 30.49 -16.66 -3.59
N VAL A 105 30.55 -17.69 -2.75
CA VAL A 105 29.89 -17.74 -1.45
C VAL A 105 30.96 -18.01 -0.40
N ASP A 106 30.88 -17.35 0.75
CA ASP A 106 31.82 -17.54 1.85
C ASP A 106 31.54 -18.81 2.68
N SER A 107 32.27 -18.98 3.78
CA SER A 107 32.12 -20.11 4.69
C SER A 107 30.83 -20.10 5.53
N GLU A 108 30.08 -19.00 5.50
CA GLU A 108 28.79 -18.82 6.20
C GLU A 108 27.60 -18.85 5.23
N ASP A 109 27.80 -19.35 4.01
CA ASP A 109 26.81 -19.37 2.92
C ASP A 109 26.35 -17.96 2.48
N ARG A 110 27.17 -16.91 2.68
CA ARG A 110 26.86 -15.54 2.24
C ARG A 110 27.47 -15.23 0.89
N ILE A 111 26.70 -14.56 0.04
CA ILE A 111 27.15 -14.13 -1.30
C ILE A 111 28.24 -13.07 -1.14
N MET A 112 29.40 -13.34 -1.74
CA MET A 112 30.54 -12.44 -1.73
C MET A 112 30.43 -11.49 -2.92
N VAL A 113 30.18 -10.21 -2.62
CA VAL A 113 30.11 -9.12 -3.61
C VAL A 113 31.36 -8.25 -3.49
N ASP A 114 31.90 -7.80 -4.63
CA ASP A 114 33.04 -6.88 -4.63
C ASP A 114 32.62 -5.54 -3.99
N ALA A 115 33.44 -5.05 -3.04
CA ALA A 115 33.21 -3.77 -2.39
C ALA A 115 33.12 -2.61 -3.40
N TRP A 116 33.87 -2.69 -4.51
CA TRP A 116 33.77 -1.71 -5.58
C TRP A 116 32.37 -1.69 -6.21
N GLU A 117 31.71 -2.84 -6.38
CA GLU A 117 30.35 -2.88 -6.93
C GLU A 117 29.34 -2.24 -5.98
N LEU A 118 29.48 -2.50 -4.68
CA LEU A 118 28.63 -1.90 -3.63
C LEU A 118 28.79 -0.38 -3.60
N ASP A 119 30.01 0.14 -3.73
CA ASP A 119 30.31 1.57 -3.72
C ASP A 119 29.83 2.30 -4.99
N ASN A 120 29.57 1.57 -6.08
CA ASN A 120 29.20 2.14 -7.38
C ASN A 120 27.72 1.90 -7.76
N VAL A 121 26.89 1.49 -6.79
CA VAL A 121 25.44 1.41 -6.99
C VAL A 121 24.87 2.81 -7.23
N PRO A 122 24.18 3.05 -8.36
CA PRO A 122 23.49 4.32 -8.58
C PRO A 122 22.40 4.53 -7.54
N ALA A 123 22.23 5.78 -7.08
CA ALA A 123 21.13 6.14 -6.20
C ALA A 123 19.79 5.70 -6.80
N VAL A 124 18.96 5.07 -5.98
CA VAL A 124 17.61 4.68 -6.37
C VAL A 124 16.72 5.91 -6.36
N THR A 125 15.91 6.06 -7.40
CA THR A 125 14.84 7.05 -7.45
C THR A 125 13.55 6.32 -7.74
N SER A 126 12.61 6.42 -6.81
CA SER A 126 11.32 5.76 -6.90
C SER A 126 10.40 6.48 -7.89
N ILE A 127 9.35 5.78 -8.29
CA ILE A 127 8.24 6.39 -9.01
C ILE A 127 7.35 7.11 -8.01
N ASP A 128 6.97 8.35 -8.32
CA ASP A 128 5.92 9.04 -7.57
C ASP A 128 4.57 8.41 -7.90
N TYR A 129 4.01 7.67 -6.95
CA TYR A 129 2.69 7.04 -7.08
C TYR A 129 1.53 8.00 -6.81
N SER A 130 1.82 9.24 -6.42
CA SER A 130 0.84 10.30 -6.20
C SER A 130 0.48 11.02 -7.51
N ASP A 131 1.39 11.01 -8.49
CA ASP A 131 1.21 11.66 -9.79
C ASP A 131 0.62 10.70 -10.83
N VAL A 132 -0.65 10.32 -10.64
CA VAL A 132 -1.43 9.62 -11.66
C VAL A 132 -2.52 10.53 -12.22
N GLY A 133 -2.80 10.37 -13.51
CA GLY A 133 -4.05 10.88 -14.07
C GLY A 133 -5.19 10.32 -13.24
N GLY A 134 -5.94 11.19 -12.56
CA GLY A 134 -6.97 10.81 -11.59
C GLY A 134 -7.99 9.81 -12.17
N PRO A 135 -8.83 9.22 -11.31
CA PRO A 135 -9.77 8.19 -11.72
C PRO A 135 -10.59 8.66 -12.92
N ASP A 136 -10.89 7.73 -13.85
CA ASP A 136 -11.71 8.05 -15.03
C ASP A 136 -13.16 8.32 -14.61
N LEU A 137 -13.42 9.59 -14.25
CA LEU A 137 -14.74 10.08 -13.86
C LEU A 137 -15.76 10.01 -15.01
N GLN A 138 -15.34 9.65 -16.23
CA GLN A 138 -16.22 9.56 -17.41
C GLN A 138 -16.79 8.15 -17.62
N SER A 139 -16.28 7.13 -16.92
CA SER A 139 -16.78 5.77 -17.03
C SER A 139 -18.19 5.66 -16.41
N PRO A 140 -19.23 5.32 -17.19
CA PRO A 140 -20.60 5.24 -16.70
C PRO A 140 -20.80 3.95 -15.90
N GLY A 141 -20.64 4.06 -14.59
CA GLY A 141 -20.85 2.99 -13.61
C GLY A 141 -20.24 3.44 -12.29
N GLY A 142 -21.01 3.49 -11.22
CA GLY A 142 -20.48 3.86 -9.91
C GLY A 142 -19.33 2.92 -9.55
N GLY A 143 -18.19 3.48 -9.20
CA GLY A 143 -17.01 2.75 -8.76
C GLY A 143 -17.31 1.76 -7.64
N GLN A 144 -16.55 0.69 -7.51
CA GLN A 144 -16.70 -0.28 -6.43
C GLN A 144 -16.50 0.40 -5.06
N LEU A 145 -15.57 1.36 -4.98
CA LEU A 145 -15.39 2.19 -3.79
C LEU A 145 -16.63 3.04 -3.50
N SER A 146 -17.19 3.70 -4.53
CA SER A 146 -18.42 4.48 -4.37
C SER A 146 -19.61 3.60 -3.97
N ALA A 147 -19.72 2.39 -4.51
CA ALA A 147 -20.79 1.46 -4.16
C ALA A 147 -20.69 1.01 -2.69
N LEU A 148 -19.48 0.77 -2.20
CA LEU A 148 -19.23 0.44 -0.80
C LEU A 148 -19.62 1.59 0.13
N PHE A 149 -19.18 2.80 -0.20
CA PHE A 149 -19.47 3.99 0.61
C PHE A 149 -20.98 4.27 0.64
N ASN A 150 -21.65 4.25 -0.51
CA ASN A 150 -23.11 4.40 -0.59
C ASN A 150 -23.87 3.31 0.20
N ALA A 151 -23.32 2.10 0.31
CA ALA A 151 -23.95 1.04 1.10
C ALA A 151 -23.83 1.33 2.61
N ALA A 152 -22.64 1.75 3.07
CA ALA A 152 -22.40 2.15 4.44
C ALA A 152 -23.28 3.35 4.84
N GLU A 153 -23.36 4.39 3.99
CA GLU A 153 -24.23 5.55 4.23
C GLU A 153 -25.70 5.17 4.42
N LYS A 154 -26.24 4.29 3.58
CA LYS A 154 -27.64 3.86 3.68
C LYS A 154 -27.92 3.14 4.99
N VAL A 155 -27.00 2.27 5.41
CA VAL A 155 -27.11 1.57 6.69
C VAL A 155 -27.02 2.56 7.84
N TYR A 156 -26.06 3.48 7.79
CA TYR A 156 -25.89 4.52 8.78
C TYR A 156 -27.15 5.39 8.94
N LEU A 157 -27.68 5.94 7.85
CA LEU A 157 -28.87 6.79 7.87
C LEU A 157 -30.12 6.04 8.40
N THR A 158 -30.26 4.77 8.05
CA THR A 158 -31.36 3.94 8.57
C THR A 158 -31.25 3.81 10.08
N GLN A 159 -30.08 3.42 10.59
CA GLN A 159 -29.85 3.24 12.03
C GLN A 159 -29.93 4.56 12.80
N LEU A 160 -29.42 5.65 12.23
CA LEU A 160 -29.51 7.00 12.80
C LEU A 160 -30.97 7.46 12.97
N SER A 161 -31.86 7.04 12.05
CA SER A 161 -33.28 7.38 12.12
C SER A 161 -34.09 6.51 13.10
N GLU A 162 -33.61 5.30 13.40
CA GLU A 162 -34.34 4.29 14.17
C GLU A 162 -33.93 4.24 15.66
N ALA A 163 -32.75 4.75 16.02
CA ALA A 163 -32.19 4.60 17.37
C ALA A 163 -31.69 5.90 18.00
N VAL A 164 -31.72 5.96 19.34
CA VAL A 164 -31.04 6.99 20.15
C VAL A 164 -29.57 6.58 20.31
N HIS A 165 -28.83 6.54 19.19
CA HIS A 165 -27.39 6.29 19.21
C HIS A 165 -26.64 7.62 19.22
N ASP A 166 -25.51 7.65 19.91
CA ASP A 166 -24.51 8.69 19.66
C ASP A 166 -24.06 8.54 18.19
N ALA A 167 -24.30 9.57 17.38
CA ALA A 167 -24.00 9.56 15.96
C ALA A 167 -22.52 9.27 15.69
N TYR A 168 -21.63 9.71 16.58
CA TYR A 168 -20.20 9.43 16.46
C TYR A 168 -19.87 7.94 16.66
N GLN A 169 -20.39 7.34 17.73
CA GLN A 169 -20.21 5.90 18.00
C GLN A 169 -20.82 5.04 16.90
N LEU A 170 -21.98 5.43 16.37
CA LEU A 170 -22.61 4.76 15.24
C LEU A 170 -21.75 4.88 13.97
N ALA A 171 -21.15 6.05 13.72
CA ALA A 171 -20.29 6.26 12.56
C ALA A 171 -19.02 5.39 12.66
N LEU A 172 -18.40 5.31 13.84
CA LEU A 172 -17.27 4.42 14.13
C LEU A 172 -17.63 2.95 13.90
N GLN A 173 -18.79 2.52 14.39
CA GLN A 173 -19.25 1.14 14.22
C GLN A 173 -19.47 0.82 12.73
N VAL A 174 -20.21 1.67 12.02
CA VAL A 174 -20.52 1.43 10.60
C VAL A 174 -19.26 1.54 9.74
N SER A 175 -18.37 2.49 10.00
CA SER A 175 -17.10 2.57 9.25
C SER A 175 -16.28 1.30 9.46
N SER A 176 -16.19 0.80 10.70
CA SER A 176 -15.50 -0.45 11.07
C SER A 176 -16.10 -1.68 10.38
N ASP A 177 -17.43 -1.78 10.31
CA ASP A 177 -18.14 -2.90 9.68
C ASP A 177 -17.92 -2.97 8.15
N TYR A 178 -17.60 -1.84 7.54
CA TYR A 178 -17.40 -1.71 6.09
C TYR A 178 -15.93 -1.61 5.69
N VAL A 179 -14.98 -1.75 6.63
CA VAL A 179 -13.55 -1.74 6.31
C VAL A 179 -13.18 -2.96 5.49
N ILE A 180 -12.41 -2.71 4.42
CA ILE A 180 -11.79 -3.76 3.64
C ILE A 180 -10.37 -3.97 4.13
N PHE A 181 -10.08 -5.15 4.69
CA PHE A 181 -8.73 -5.54 5.09
C PHE A 181 -8.10 -6.62 4.20
N ALA A 182 -8.91 -7.38 3.47
CA ALA A 182 -8.40 -8.49 2.68
C ALA A 182 -7.71 -7.96 1.41
N PRO A 183 -6.48 -8.40 1.13
CA PRO A 183 -5.78 -8.00 -0.09
C PRO A 183 -6.56 -8.26 -1.37
N ASP A 184 -7.29 -9.38 -1.43
CA ASP A 184 -8.12 -9.75 -2.57
C ASP A 184 -9.27 -8.76 -2.84
N ASP A 185 -9.76 -8.09 -1.80
CA ASP A 185 -10.83 -7.09 -1.89
C ASP A 185 -10.28 -5.68 -2.16
N LEU A 186 -9.05 -5.38 -1.72
CA LEU A 186 -8.35 -4.11 -2.02
C LEU A 186 -7.83 -4.06 -3.45
N ALA A 187 -7.32 -5.17 -3.97
CA ALA A 187 -6.78 -5.30 -5.32
C ALA A 187 -7.65 -4.68 -6.44
N PRO A 188 -8.97 -4.97 -6.54
CA PRO A 188 -9.81 -4.36 -7.56
C PRO A 188 -9.98 -2.84 -7.36
N LEU A 189 -9.98 -2.35 -6.11
CA LEU A 189 -10.07 -0.91 -5.82
C LEU A 189 -8.83 -0.15 -6.30
N ILE A 190 -7.66 -0.77 -6.17
CA ILE A 190 -6.39 -0.20 -6.63
C ILE A 190 -6.35 -0.12 -8.16
N VAL A 191 -6.93 -1.10 -8.86
CA VAL A 191 -7.07 -1.06 -10.33
C VAL A 191 -8.01 0.06 -10.76
N GLU A 192 -9.10 0.25 -10.05
CA GLU A 192 -10.06 1.32 -10.31
C GLU A 192 -9.45 2.70 -10.03
N ASN A 193 -8.70 2.82 -8.93
CA ASN A 193 -8.06 4.06 -8.51
C ASN A 193 -6.60 3.85 -8.10
N PRO A 194 -5.65 3.95 -9.05
CA PRO A 194 -4.22 3.82 -8.76
C PRO A 194 -3.66 4.89 -7.81
N LEU A 195 -4.38 5.98 -7.52
CA LEU A 195 -3.96 6.97 -6.51
C LEU A 195 -3.83 6.33 -5.11
N LEU A 196 -4.51 5.21 -4.86
CA LEU A 196 -4.39 4.48 -3.60
C LEU A 196 -2.96 3.98 -3.35
N LEU A 197 -2.13 3.85 -4.40
CA LEU A 197 -0.71 3.51 -4.28
C LEU A 197 0.13 4.68 -3.76
N GLY A 198 -0.35 5.92 -3.86
CA GLY A 198 0.31 7.11 -3.32
C GLY A 198 0.04 7.35 -1.84
N LEU A 199 -0.84 6.56 -1.21
CA LEU A 199 -1.15 6.69 0.22
C LEU A 199 0.07 6.34 1.07
N ARG A 200 0.18 7.04 2.21
CA ARG A 200 1.26 6.92 3.19
C ARG A 200 0.66 6.59 4.55
N GLU A 201 1.45 6.14 5.52
CA GLU A 201 0.89 5.71 6.81
C GLU A 201 0.27 6.90 7.59
N ASP A 202 0.93 8.06 7.55
CA ASP A 202 0.45 9.35 8.07
C ASP A 202 -0.13 9.28 9.49
N GLY A 203 0.37 8.36 10.34
CA GLY A 203 -0.09 8.16 11.71
C GLY A 203 -1.52 7.61 11.84
N LEU A 204 -2.10 7.08 10.77
CA LEU A 204 -3.43 6.43 10.80
C LEU A 204 -3.38 4.99 11.29
N VAL A 205 -2.18 4.42 11.43
CA VAL A 205 -1.97 3.06 11.89
C VAL A 205 -1.34 3.08 13.28
N ASP A 206 -1.76 2.15 14.12
CA ASP A 206 -1.17 1.97 15.45
C ASP A 206 0.25 1.40 15.32
N GLU A 207 1.25 2.25 15.60
CA GLU A 207 2.67 1.88 15.55
C GLU A 207 3.03 0.73 16.50
N GLU A 208 2.38 0.62 17.67
CA GLU A 208 2.67 -0.44 18.65
C GLU A 208 2.23 -1.81 18.14
N LEU A 209 1.14 -1.85 17.37
CA LEU A 209 0.59 -3.09 16.83
C LEU A 209 1.46 -3.70 15.72
N PHE A 210 2.22 -2.86 15.01
CA PHE A 210 3.01 -3.26 13.84
C PHE A 210 4.51 -2.99 13.96
N GLU A 211 5.00 -2.65 15.14
CA GLU A 211 6.42 -2.32 15.38
C GLU A 211 6.92 -1.23 14.42
N SER A 212 6.07 -0.22 14.15
CA SER A 212 6.31 0.87 13.20
C SER A 212 6.56 0.44 11.73
N ASP A 213 6.16 -0.78 11.34
CA ASP A 213 6.33 -1.28 9.97
C ASP A 213 5.06 -1.98 9.45
N PRO A 214 3.96 -1.24 9.24
CA PRO A 214 2.69 -1.84 8.86
C PRO A 214 2.69 -2.37 7.41
N PRO A 215 1.90 -3.42 7.11
CA PRO A 215 1.72 -3.90 5.74
C PRO A 215 1.09 -2.84 4.82
N ALA A 216 1.52 -2.80 3.56
CA ALA A 216 1.05 -1.82 2.57
C ALA A 216 -0.48 -1.80 2.40
N GLY A 217 -1.13 -2.97 2.40
CA GLY A 217 -2.59 -3.06 2.31
C GLY A 217 -3.31 -2.42 3.50
N LEU A 218 -2.72 -2.49 4.69
CA LEU A 218 -3.30 -1.90 5.90
C LEU A 218 -3.32 -0.38 5.84
N ILE A 219 -2.28 0.23 5.27
CA ILE A 219 -2.22 1.68 5.06
C ILE A 219 -3.44 2.13 4.21
N ILE A 220 -3.70 1.43 3.10
CA ILE A 220 -4.89 1.69 2.27
C ILE A 220 -6.16 1.53 3.10
N SER A 221 -6.30 0.41 3.82
CA SER A 221 -7.48 0.15 4.66
C SER A 221 -7.73 1.25 5.69
N ALA A 222 -6.68 1.74 6.35
CA ALA A 222 -6.78 2.80 7.36
C ALA A 222 -7.30 4.10 6.74
N HIS A 223 -6.74 4.53 5.60
CA HIS A 223 -7.23 5.69 4.85
C HIS A 223 -8.68 5.55 4.41
N LEU A 224 -9.07 4.39 3.87
CA LEU A 224 -10.45 4.17 3.43
C LEU A 224 -11.43 4.19 4.61
N THR A 225 -11.01 3.68 5.77
CA THR A 225 -11.80 3.70 7.01
C THR A 225 -12.00 5.12 7.52
N GLU A 226 -10.93 5.91 7.56
CA GLU A 226 -10.96 7.31 8.00
C GLU A 226 -11.83 8.16 7.06
N MET A 227 -11.66 8.00 5.75
CA MET A 227 -12.50 8.68 4.76
C MET A 227 -13.99 8.36 4.94
N LEU A 228 -14.33 7.08 5.15
CA LEU A 228 -15.70 6.67 5.38
C LEU A 228 -16.25 7.26 6.68
N LEU A 229 -15.47 7.20 7.77
CA LEU A 229 -15.84 7.80 9.06
C LEU A 229 -16.16 9.28 8.90
N GLN A 230 -15.28 10.06 8.28
CA GLN A 230 -15.47 11.49 8.06
C GLN A 230 -16.76 11.77 7.27
N GLN A 231 -17.02 11.01 6.21
CA GLN A 231 -18.24 11.12 5.41
C GLN A 231 -19.52 10.81 6.21
N LEU A 232 -19.50 9.79 7.08
CA LEU A 232 -20.64 9.48 7.95
C LEU A 232 -20.89 10.57 9.01
N LEU A 233 -19.82 11.19 9.53
CA LEU A 233 -19.93 12.30 10.47
C LEU A 233 -20.48 13.55 9.79
N GLU A 234 -20.05 13.87 8.56
CA GLU A 234 -20.62 14.94 7.75
C GLU A 234 -22.13 14.71 7.52
N LEU A 235 -22.54 13.48 7.17
CA LEU A 235 -23.94 13.14 7.03
C LEU A 235 -24.74 13.33 8.32
N ALA A 236 -24.21 12.91 9.47
CA ALA A 236 -24.90 13.14 10.74
C ALA A 236 -25.00 14.63 11.11
N HIS A 237 -24.00 15.42 10.75
CA HIS A 237 -24.07 16.88 10.89
C HIS A 237 -25.22 17.44 10.05
N GLU A 238 -25.35 17.03 8.79
CA GLU A 238 -26.42 17.46 7.89
C GLU A 238 -27.82 17.05 8.39
N GLN A 239 -27.94 15.89 9.06
CA GLN A 239 -29.18 15.44 9.69
C GLN A 239 -29.46 16.11 11.04
N GLY A 240 -28.55 16.95 11.54
CA GLY A 240 -28.68 17.61 12.85
C GLY A 240 -28.52 16.66 14.04
N ALA A 241 -27.87 15.52 13.84
CA ALA A 241 -27.68 14.47 14.84
C ALA A 241 -26.40 14.65 15.69
N LEU A 242 -25.50 15.56 15.30
CA LEU A 242 -24.33 15.94 16.10
C LEU A 242 -24.62 17.23 16.88
N ALA A 243 -24.43 17.20 18.20
CA ALA A 243 -24.41 18.41 19.01
C ALA A 243 -23.17 19.24 18.62
N LEU A 244 -23.33 20.56 18.50
CA LEU A 244 -22.23 21.46 18.13
C LEU A 244 -21.90 22.39 19.30
N ASP A 245 -20.62 22.66 19.51
CA ASP A 245 -20.17 23.67 20.46
C ASP A 245 -20.42 25.08 19.91
N SER A 246 -20.14 26.10 20.72
CA SER A 246 -20.26 27.50 20.31
C SER A 246 -19.34 27.91 19.15
N SER A 247 -18.39 27.04 18.79
CA SER A 247 -17.41 27.22 17.71
C SER A 247 -17.79 26.47 16.44
N GLY A 248 -18.89 25.69 16.45
CA GLY A 248 -19.34 24.86 15.33
C GLY A 248 -18.61 23.53 15.20
N GLN A 249 -17.89 23.09 16.24
CA GLN A 249 -17.26 21.78 16.31
C GLN A 249 -18.21 20.75 16.95
N PRO A 250 -18.20 19.48 16.51
CA PRO A 250 -18.96 18.42 17.17
C PRO A 250 -18.60 18.32 18.66
N ILE A 251 -19.60 18.32 19.54
CA ILE A 251 -19.46 17.96 20.95
C ILE A 251 -19.57 16.44 21.03
N PHE A 252 -18.46 15.78 21.27
CA PHE A 252 -18.45 14.37 21.63
C PHE A 252 -18.89 14.26 23.09
N SER A 253 -19.92 13.47 23.36
CA SER A 253 -20.31 13.16 24.74
C SER A 253 -19.35 12.10 25.29
N ASP A 254 -18.53 12.46 26.29
CA ASP A 254 -17.73 11.53 27.11
C ASP A 254 -18.61 10.63 28.02
N ALA A 255 -19.83 10.31 27.59
CA ALA A 255 -20.85 9.70 28.43
C ALA A 255 -20.69 8.18 28.47
N GLU A 256 -19.59 7.70 29.07
CA GLU A 256 -19.58 6.38 29.72
C GLU A 256 -20.32 6.40 31.08
N ASP A 257 -20.70 7.57 31.62
CA ASP A 257 -21.09 7.66 33.04
C ASP A 257 -22.49 8.22 33.39
N ASP A 258 -23.37 8.54 32.44
CA ASP A 258 -24.70 9.06 32.79
C ASP A 258 -25.86 8.21 32.26
N THR A 259 -26.18 7.16 33.02
CA THR A 259 -27.52 6.57 33.02
C THR A 259 -28.56 7.62 33.45
N PRO A 260 -29.67 7.83 32.72
CA PRO A 260 -30.65 8.83 33.11
C PRO A 260 -31.40 8.36 34.37
N THR A 261 -31.22 9.09 35.47
CA THR A 261 -32.08 8.94 36.65
C THR A 261 -33.37 9.72 36.37
N VAL A 262 -34.47 9.00 36.20
CA VAL A 262 -35.81 9.58 36.02
C VAL A 262 -36.28 10.18 37.36
N HIS A 263 -36.66 11.46 37.34
CA HIS A 263 -37.52 12.09 38.36
C HIS A 263 -38.88 12.44 37.75
#